data_AF-A0A496SIN9-F1
#
_entry.id   AF-A0A496SIN9-F1
#
_cell.length_a   1.000
_cell.length_b   1.000
_cell.length_c   1.000
_cell.angle_alpha   90.00
_cell.angle_beta   90.00
_cell.angle_gamma   90.00
#
_symmetry.space_group_name_H-M   'P 1'
#
loop_
_entity.id
_entity.type
_entity.pdbx_description
1 polymer ?
#
loop_
_entity_poly.entity_id
_entity_poly.type
_entity_poly.pdbx_seq_one_letter_code
_entity_poly.pdbx_strand_id
1 'polypeptide(L)' 'MPFRDNTFDYITCLGSLEHFLDMNKSLQEMRRVAKEDAIFCIMVHQF' A
#
# COMPACT_ATOMS: atom_id res chain seq x y z
N MET A 1 -11.50 -6.72 -2.09
CA MET A 1 -10.32 -6.84 -2.98
C MET A 1 -9.94 -8.31 -3.09
N PRO A 2 -9.35 -8.78 -4.21
CA PRO A 2 -9.21 -10.21 -4.51
C PRO A 2 -7.99 -10.91 -3.88
N PHE A 3 -7.08 -10.15 -3.26
CA PHE A 3 -5.84 -10.70 -2.73
C PHE A 3 -6.01 -11.22 -1.30
N ARG A 4 -5.32 -12.31 -0.98
CA ARG A 4 -5.28 -12.88 0.38
C ARG A 4 -4.40 -12.04 1.29
N ASP A 5 -4.56 -12.22 2.58
CA ASP A 5 -3.66 -11.63 3.57
C ASP A 5 -2.23 -12.16 3.36
N ASN A 6 -1.20 -11.38 3.75
CA ASN A 6 0.21 -11.81 3.76
C ASN A 6 0.72 -12.41 2.42
N THR A 7 0.36 -11.79 1.30
CA THR A 7 0.67 -12.28 -0.05
C THR A 7 1.98 -11.72 -0.60
N PHE A 8 2.21 -10.42 -0.44
CA PHE A 8 3.30 -9.72 -1.13
C PHE A 8 4.50 -9.43 -0.22
N ASP A 9 5.70 -9.72 -0.73
CA ASP A 9 6.98 -9.35 -0.12
C ASP A 9 7.35 -7.88 -0.35
N TYR A 10 6.81 -7.26 -1.41
CA TYR A 10 7.08 -5.87 -1.78
C TYR A 10 5.78 -5.17 -2.15
N ILE A 11 5.59 -3.96 -1.64
CA ILE A 11 4.47 -3.09 -1.98
C ILE A 11 5.01 -1.73 -2.41
N THR A 12 4.64 -1.30 -3.61
CA THR A 12 5.00 0.02 -4.15
C THR A 12 3.76 0.87 -4.38
N CYS A 13 3.76 2.09 -3.87
CA CYS A 13 2.74 3.09 -4.18
C CYS A 13 3.42 4.39 -4.58
N LEU A 14 3.46 4.66 -5.89
CA LEU A 14 4.28 5.71 -6.47
C LEU A 14 3.37 6.79 -7.08
N GLY A 15 3.29 7.95 -6.43
CA GLY A 15 2.49 9.10 -6.87
C GLY A 15 0.99 8.87 -6.93
N SER A 16 0.48 7.82 -6.29
CA SER A 16 -0.95 7.47 -6.30
C SER A 16 -1.63 7.65 -4.94
N LEU A 17 -0.85 7.68 -3.85
CA LEU A 17 -1.40 7.67 -2.49
C LEU A 17 -2.19 8.95 -2.21
N GLU A 18 -1.71 10.08 -2.72
CA GLU A 18 -2.32 11.40 -2.63
C GLU A 18 -3.67 11.52 -3.36
N HIS A 19 -3.93 10.64 -4.32
CA HIS A 19 -5.17 10.64 -5.10
C HIS A 19 -6.24 9.69 -4.52
N PHE A 20 -5.94 9.00 -3.42
CA PHE A 20 -6.89 8.08 -2.81
C PHE A 20 -7.94 8.83 -1.99
N LEU A 21 -9.21 8.50 -2.23
CA LEU A 21 -10.36 9.08 -1.52
C LEU A 21 -10.27 8.87 0.00
N ASP A 22 -9.79 7.69 0.41
CA ASP A 22 -9.51 7.37 1.81
C ASP A 22 -8.13 6.73 1.91
N MET A 23 -7.14 7.58 2.22
CA MET A 23 -5.75 7.15 2.37
C MET A 23 -5.58 6.11 3.49
N ASN A 24 -6.31 6.24 4.61
CA ASN A 24 -6.20 5.29 5.72
C ASN A 24 -6.67 3.91 5.33
N LYS A 25 -7.82 3.83 4.66
CA LYS A 25 -8.37 2.55 4.17
C LYS A 25 -7.43 1.88 3.17
N SER A 26 -6.83 2.66 2.28
CA SER A 26 -5.85 2.12 1.31
C SER A 26 -4.58 1.60 1.99
N LEU A 27 -4.04 2.31 2.99
CA LEU A 27 -2.87 1.85 3.76
C LEU A 27 -3.19 0.59 4.56
N GLN A 28 -4.39 0.48 5.14
CA GLN A 28 -4.81 -0.74 5.85
C GLN A 28 -4.86 -1.95 4.92
N GLU A 29 -5.34 -1.74 3.71
CA GLU A 29 -5.42 -2.80 2.71
C GLU A 29 -4.04 -3.21 2.17
N MET A 30 -3.16 -2.25 1.92
CA MET A 30 -1.75 -2.54 1.60
C MET A 30 -1.11 -3.36 2.73
N ARG A 31 -1.30 -2.96 3.99
CA ARG A 31 -0.81 -3.72 5.15
C ARG A 31 -1.40 -5.13 5.21
N ARG A 32 -2.71 -5.30 4.95
CA ARG A 32 -3.37 -6.61 4.99
C ARG A 32 -2.72 -7.60 4.02
N VAL A 33 -2.42 -7.15 2.80
CA VAL A 33 -1.87 -8.02 1.75
C VAL A 33 -0.34 -8.16 1.83
N ALA A 34 0.34 -7.37 2.65
CA ALA A 34 1.77 -7.47 2.87
C ALA A 34 2.11 -8.58 3.87
N LYS A 35 3.20 -9.30 3.63
CA LYS A 35 3.80 -10.17 4.66
C LYS A 35 4.35 -9.34 5.81
N GLU A 36 4.60 -9.98 6.95
CA GLU A 36 5.09 -9.33 8.17
C GLU A 36 6.45 -8.63 7.98
N ASP A 37 7.31 -9.16 7.10
CA ASP A 37 8.63 -8.64 6.74
C ASP A 37 8.66 -7.90 5.39
N ALA A 38 7.49 -7.59 4.83
CA ALA A 38 7.39 -6.95 3.52
C ALA A 38 7.99 -5.54 3.50
N ILE A 39 8.59 -5.17 2.38
CA ILE A 39 9.16 -3.83 2.17
C ILE A 39 8.15 -2.95 1.44
N PHE A 40 7.91 -1.76 2.00
CA PHE A 40 7.06 -0.73 1.42
C PHE A 40 7.91 0.37 0.80
N CYS A 41 7.66 0.67 -0.48
CA CYS A 41 8.20 1.84 -1.16
C CYS A 41 7.05 2.77 -1.53
N ILE A 42 6.91 3.85 -0.77
CA ILE A 42 5.86 4.86 -0.99
C ILE A 42 6.53 6.15 -1.43
N MET A 43 6.14 6.63 -2.60
CA MET A 43 6.54 7.93 -3.12
C MET A 43 5.28 8.77 -3.27
N VAL A 44 5.31 9.98 -2.73
CA VAL A 44 4.25 10.99 -2.85
C VAL A 44 4.85 12.23 -3.51
N HIS A 45 4.11 12.88 -4.40
CA HIS A 45 4.55 14.15 -4.95
C HIS A 45 4.37 15.26 -3.90
N GLN A 46 5.40 16.10 -3.74
CA GLN A 46 5.26 17.37 -3.04
C GLN A 46 4.86 18.44 -4.05
N PHE A 47 3.64 18.95 -3.94
CA PHE A 47 3.20 20.20 -4.57
C PHE A 47 2.43 21.04 -3.56
#